data_AF-A0A940JM33-F1
#
_entry.id   AF-A0A940JM33-F1
#
_cell.length_a   1.000
_cell.length_b   1.000
_cell.length_c   1.000
_cell.angle_alpha   90.00
_cell.angle_beta   90.00
_cell.angle_gamma   90.00
#
_symmetry.space_group_name_H-M   'P 1'
#
loop_
_entity.id
_entity.type
_entity.pdbx_description
1 polymer ?
#
loop_
_entity_poly.entity_id
_entity_poly.type
_entity_poly.pdbx_seq_one_letter_code
_entity_poly.pdbx_strand_id
1 'polypeptide(L)'
;MSGANPVTNGEKKDTRIKPGEVRNPHGRPKGSRHKLGEDFLKALQADFAQHGKRVIEDVREEKPDVYLKVIASVLPKEIEVSGEVALTTKEQRDAALSAFQRTLAEEVMQ
;
A
#
# COMPACT_ATOMS: atom_id res chain seq x y z
N MET A 1 66.67 30.37 -14.83
CA MET A 1 65.62 31.35 -14.47
C MET A 1 64.50 30.59 -13.79
N SER A 2 64.41 30.71 -12.46
CA SER A 2 63.49 29.95 -11.59
C SER A 2 62.19 30.73 -11.43
N GLY A 3 61.08 30.18 -11.93
CA GLY A 3 59.75 30.80 -11.83
C GLY A 3 59.08 30.41 -10.51
N ALA A 4 58.76 31.42 -9.69
CA ALA A 4 58.01 31.26 -8.45
C ALA A 4 56.56 30.82 -8.74
N ASN A 5 56.08 29.80 -8.03
CA ASN A 5 54.67 29.38 -8.04
C ASN A 5 53.86 30.25 -7.06
N PRO A 6 52.70 30.80 -7.44
CA PRO A 6 51.84 31.50 -6.48
C PRO A 6 51.10 30.48 -5.61
N VAL A 7 51.29 30.57 -4.30
CA VAL A 7 50.47 29.83 -3.32
C VAL A 7 49.11 30.48 -3.26
N THR A 8 48.09 29.86 -3.86
CA THR A 8 46.70 30.27 -3.67
C THR A 8 46.22 29.72 -2.32
N ASN A 9 46.19 30.57 -1.30
CA ASN A 9 45.61 30.25 -0.01
C ASN A 9 44.09 30.08 -0.19
N GLY A 10 43.59 28.85 -0.10
CA GLY A 10 42.17 28.54 -0.20
C GLY A 10 41.43 29.07 1.03
N GLU A 11 40.80 30.24 0.90
CA GLU A 11 39.91 30.79 1.93
C GLU A 11 38.76 29.80 2.18
N LYS A 12 38.75 29.18 3.35
CA LYS A 12 37.65 28.32 3.80
C LYS A 12 36.44 29.21 4.06
N LYS A 13 35.44 29.16 3.17
CA LYS A 13 34.15 29.83 3.39
C LYS A 13 33.56 29.40 4.71
N ASP A 14 33.24 30.37 5.56
CA ASP A 14 32.58 30.13 6.84
C ASP A 14 31.19 29.51 6.58
N THR A 15 31.00 28.27 7.05
CA THR A 15 29.75 27.51 6.87
C THR A 15 28.80 27.69 8.06
N ARG A 16 29.12 28.56 9.02
CA ARG A 16 28.27 28.82 10.19
C ARG A 16 27.01 29.55 9.77
N ILE A 17 25.87 28.99 10.15
CA ILE A 17 24.56 29.61 9.97
C ILE A 17 24.43 30.75 10.98
N LYS A 18 24.12 31.97 10.53
CA LYS A 18 23.95 33.11 11.43
C LYS A 18 22.64 32.98 12.22
N PRO A 19 22.55 33.50 13.46
CA PRO A 19 21.29 33.55 14.20
C PRO A 19 20.21 34.27 13.36
N GLY A 20 19.12 33.58 13.06
CA GLY A 20 18.01 34.08 12.22
C GLY A 20 18.10 33.76 10.72
N GLU A 21 19.17 33.11 10.25
CA GLU A 21 19.34 32.77 8.84
C GLU A 21 18.65 31.45 8.48
N VAL A 22 17.62 31.51 7.63
CA VAL A 22 16.94 30.33 7.08
C VAL A 22 17.54 29.98 5.72
N ARG A 23 18.44 28.98 5.68
CA ARG A 23 19.11 28.52 4.44
C ARG A 23 18.20 27.71 3.49
N ASN A 24 17.01 27.33 3.95
CA ASN A 24 15.98 26.72 3.10
C ASN A 24 14.57 27.25 3.48
N PRO A 25 14.19 28.43 2.95
CA PRO A 25 12.92 29.08 3.30
C PRO A 25 11.68 28.28 2.89
N HIS A 26 11.82 27.37 1.92
CA HIS A 26 10.72 26.61 1.33
C HIS A 26 10.64 25.16 1.83
N GLY A 27 11.50 24.77 2.76
CA GLY A 27 11.55 23.41 3.31
C GLY A 27 11.85 22.34 2.26
N ARG A 28 11.57 21.08 2.60
CA ARG A 28 11.69 19.97 1.65
C ARG A 28 10.53 20.06 0.65
N PRO A 29 10.77 20.02 -0.68
CA PRO A 29 9.69 19.99 -1.64
C PRO A 29 8.75 18.81 -1.38
N LYS A 30 7.45 19.10 -1.33
CA LYS A 30 6.41 18.13 -1.00
C LYS A 30 6.31 17.06 -2.09
N GLY A 31 6.81 15.86 -1.78
CA GLY A 31 6.06 14.63 -2.02
C GLY A 31 6.01 14.01 -3.42
N SER A 32 7.14 13.84 -4.12
CA SER A 32 7.17 12.92 -5.28
C SER A 32 6.73 11.49 -4.90
N ARG A 33 7.10 11.04 -3.70
CA ARG A 33 6.66 9.76 -3.12
C ARG A 33 5.15 9.72 -2.85
N HIS A 34 4.58 10.83 -2.38
CA HIS A 34 3.13 10.91 -2.15
C HIS A 34 2.37 10.86 -3.46
N LYS A 35 2.83 11.63 -4.46
CA LYS A 35 2.26 11.61 -5.81
C LYS A 35 2.35 10.23 -6.48
N LEU A 36 3.49 9.55 -6.36
CA LEU A 36 3.66 8.19 -6.88
C LEU A 36 2.66 7.21 -6.26
N GLY A 37 2.43 7.30 -4.95
CA GLY A 37 1.45 6.46 -4.25
C GLY A 37 0.02 6.71 -4.74
N GLU A 38 -0.37 7.98 -4.88
CA GLU A 38 -1.70 8.34 -5.41
C GLU A 38 -1.91 7.87 -6.85
N ASP A 39 -0.93 8.08 -7.72
CA ASP A 39 -0.99 7.65 -9.12
C ASP A 39 -1.05 6.13 -9.24
N PHE A 40 -0.31 5.41 -8.38
CA PHE A 40 -0.34 3.95 -8.32
C PHE A 40 -1.72 3.42 -7.90
N LEU A 41 -2.33 3.98 -6.84
CA LEU A 41 -3.65 3.56 -6.38
C LEU A 41 -4.73 3.82 -7.44
N LYS A 42 -4.67 4.95 -8.13
CA LYS A 42 -5.60 5.25 -9.24
C LYS A 42 -5.47 4.24 -10.38
N ALA A 43 -4.24 3.92 -10.78
CA ALA A 43 -4.00 2.92 -11.81
C ALA A 43 -4.52 1.54 -11.39
N LEU A 44 -4.26 1.13 -10.14
CA LEU A 44 -4.73 -0.14 -9.61
C LEU A 44 -6.26 -0.20 -9.54
N GLN A 45 -6.93 0.88 -9.15
CA GLN A 45 -8.39 0.95 -9.15
C GLN A 45 -8.96 0.81 -10.57
N ALA A 46 -8.37 1.50 -11.55
CA ALA A 46 -8.83 1.44 -12.94
C ALA A 46 -8.62 0.05 -13.56
N ASP A 47 -7.50 -0.60 -13.24
CA ASP A 47 -7.22 -1.99 -13.63
C ASP A 47 -8.22 -2.96 -12.98
N PHE A 48 -8.44 -2.84 -11.68
CA PHE A 48 -9.38 -3.69 -10.95
C PHE A 48 -10.82 -3.54 -11.46
N ALA A 49 -11.24 -2.33 -11.82
CA ALA A 49 -12.58 -2.10 -12.40
C ALA A 49 -12.78 -2.84 -13.73
N GLN A 50 -11.71 -3.03 -14.52
CA GLN A 50 -11.78 -3.69 -15.83
C GLN A 50 -11.52 -5.19 -15.75
N HIS A 51 -10.61 -5.63 -14.87
CA HIS A 51 -10.07 -6.99 -14.86
C HIS A 51 -10.33 -7.73 -13.55
N GLY A 52 -10.60 -7.03 -12.45
CA GLY A 52 -10.63 -7.58 -11.10
C GLY A 52 -11.60 -8.73 -10.92
N LYS A 53 -12.81 -8.63 -11.51
CA LYS A 53 -13.82 -9.71 -11.42
C LYS A 53 -13.32 -11.02 -12.04
N ARG A 54 -12.71 -10.95 -13.23
CA ARG A 54 -12.17 -12.13 -13.92
C ARG A 54 -11.01 -12.73 -13.12
N VAL A 55 -10.10 -11.89 -12.63
CA VAL A 55 -8.97 -12.34 -11.80
C VAL A 55 -9.47 -13.04 -10.53
N ILE A 56 -10.54 -12.55 -9.90
CA ILE A 56 -11.16 -13.21 -8.75
C ILE A 56 -11.72 -14.59 -9.12
N GLU A 57 -12.40 -14.71 -10.26
CA GLU A 57 -12.93 -15.98 -10.76
C GLU A 57 -11.80 -16.97 -11.04
N ASP A 58 -10.76 -16.54 -11.75
CA ASP A 58 -9.59 -17.35 -12.08
C ASP A 58 -8.87 -17.83 -10.79
N VAL A 59 -8.65 -16.94 -9.82
CA VAL A 59 -8.02 -17.28 -8.53
C VAL A 59 -8.89 -18.25 -7.72
N ARG A 60 -10.21 -18.10 -7.73
CA ARG A 60 -11.13 -19.03 -7.06
C ARG A 60 -11.03 -20.45 -7.65
N GLU A 61 -10.84 -20.56 -8.96
CA GLU A 61 -10.75 -21.85 -9.65
C GLU A 61 -9.36 -22.48 -9.53
N GLU A 62 -8.29 -21.70 -9.73
CA GLU A 62 -6.92 -22.20 -9.75
C GLU A 62 -6.30 -22.32 -8.34
N LYS A 63 -6.63 -21.40 -7.43
CA LYS A 63 -6.00 -21.26 -6.09
C LYS A 63 -7.04 -20.93 -5.01
N PRO A 64 -7.97 -21.85 -4.73
CA PRO A 64 -9.07 -21.60 -3.79
C PRO A 64 -8.60 -21.29 -2.37
N ASP A 65 -7.46 -21.81 -1.92
CA ASP A 65 -6.92 -21.50 -0.58
C ASP A 65 -6.46 -20.03 -0.47
N VAL A 66 -5.86 -19.48 -1.53
CA VAL A 66 -5.45 -18.08 -1.60
C VAL A 66 -6.67 -17.17 -1.64
N TYR A 67 -7.69 -17.54 -2.43
CA TYR A 67 -8.96 -16.81 -2.49
C TYR A 67 -9.58 -16.67 -1.09
N LEU A 68 -9.67 -17.76 -0.33
CA LEU A 68 -10.23 -17.77 1.02
C LEU A 68 -9.38 -16.97 2.02
N LYS A 69 -8.05 -17.02 1.92
CA LYS A 69 -7.15 -16.19 2.74
C LYS A 69 -7.35 -14.70 2.48
N VAL A 70 -7.53 -14.30 1.21
CA VAL A 70 -7.82 -12.90 0.85
C VAL A 70 -9.15 -12.46 1.47
N ILE A 71 -10.21 -13.27 1.34
CA ILE A 71 -11.50 -12.99 2.00
C ILE A 71 -11.31 -12.81 3.51
N ALA A 72 -10.63 -13.76 4.18
CA ALA A 72 -10.38 -13.69 5.61
C ALA A 72 -9.56 -12.47 6.03
N SER A 73 -8.68 -11.94 5.16
CA SER A 73 -7.86 -10.75 5.44
C SER A 73 -8.61 -9.42 5.30
N VAL A 74 -9.70 -9.40 4.51
CA VAL A 74 -10.56 -8.23 4.32
C VAL A 74 -11.61 -8.15 5.42
N LEU A 75 -11.96 -9.28 6.03
CA LEU A 75 -12.89 -9.32 7.15
C LEU A 75 -12.36 -8.54 8.37
N PRO A 76 -13.22 -7.80 9.08
CA PRO A 76 -12.89 -7.25 10.39
C PRO A 76 -12.42 -8.36 11.35
N LYS A 77 -11.33 -8.11 12.09
CA LYS A 77 -10.72 -9.11 13.00
C LYS A 77 -11.63 -9.53 14.16
N GLU A 78 -12.70 -8.79 14.43
CA GLU A 78 -13.64 -9.04 15.53
C GLU A 78 -14.82 -9.94 15.15
N ILE A 79 -14.79 -10.56 13.96
CA ILE A 79 -15.67 -11.70 13.69
C ILE A 79 -14.99 -12.92 14.34
N GLU A 80 -15.30 -13.18 15.61
CA GLU A 80 -14.97 -14.45 16.28
C GLU A 80 -15.66 -15.60 15.54
N VAL A 81 -15.00 -16.14 14.50
CA VAL A 81 -15.39 -17.43 13.93
C VAL A 81 -14.85 -18.50 14.88
N SER A 82 -15.61 -18.75 15.95
CA SER A 82 -15.37 -19.83 16.90
C SER A 82 -15.73 -21.16 16.24
N GLY A 83 -14.81 -21.68 15.44
CA GLY A 83 -14.94 -23.02 14.85
C GLY A 83 -13.83 -23.34 13.86
N GLU A 84 -13.26 -24.53 13.96
CA GLU A 84 -12.45 -25.13 12.91
C GLU A 84 -13.33 -25.30 11.66
N VAL A 85 -13.29 -24.35 10.73
CA VAL A 85 -14.04 -24.45 9.48
C VAL A 85 -13.27 -25.38 8.54
N ALA A 86 -13.47 -26.69 8.70
CA ALA A 86 -13.02 -27.67 7.74
C ALA A 86 -13.85 -27.53 6.45
N LEU A 87 -13.30 -26.84 5.45
CA LEU A 87 -13.91 -26.62 4.12
C LEU A 87 -13.65 -27.81 3.17
N THR A 88 -13.76 -29.03 3.69
CA THR A 88 -13.35 -30.23 2.95
C THR A 88 -14.38 -30.64 1.91
N THR A 89 -15.66 -30.32 2.12
CA THR A 89 -16.74 -30.60 1.15
C THR A 89 -17.27 -29.34 0.46
N LYS A 90 -17.96 -29.53 -0.68
CA LYS A 90 -18.53 -28.45 -1.48
C LYS A 90 -19.70 -27.78 -0.76
N GLU A 91 -20.51 -28.57 -0.08
CA GLU A 91 -21.68 -28.11 0.68
C GLU A 91 -21.27 -27.21 1.85
N GLN A 92 -20.16 -27.54 2.52
CA GLN A 92 -19.60 -26.72 3.60
C GLN A 92 -19.08 -25.37 3.09
N ARG A 93 -18.50 -25.34 1.88
CA ARG A 93 -18.07 -24.10 1.23
C ARG A 93 -19.25 -23.23 0.85
N ASP A 94 -20.28 -23.84 0.25
CA ASP A 94 -21.48 -23.12 -0.18
C ASP A 94 -22.26 -22.55 1.03
N ALA A 95 -22.33 -23.30 2.13
CA ALA A 95 -22.92 -22.84 3.38
C ALA A 95 -22.14 -21.67 4.01
N ALA A 96 -20.81 -21.75 4.03
CA ALA A 96 -19.95 -20.68 4.53
C ALA A 96 -20.08 -19.39 3.70
N LEU A 97 -20.14 -19.51 2.36
CA LEU A 97 -20.37 -18.37 1.46
C LEU A 97 -21.74 -17.72 1.68
N SER A 98 -22.78 -18.53 1.91
CA SER A 98 -24.14 -18.04 2.17
C SER A 98 -24.23 -17.28 3.50
N ALA A 99 -23.57 -17.78 4.55
CA ALA A 99 -23.52 -17.12 5.85
C ALA A 99 -22.76 -15.79 5.77
N PHE A 100 -21.62 -15.78 5.06
CA PHE A 100 -20.81 -14.59 4.82
C PHE A 100 -21.56 -13.49 4.04
N GLN A 101 -22.35 -13.87 3.04
CA GLN A 101 -23.16 -12.89 2.29
C GLN A 101 -24.23 -12.22 3.16
N ARG A 102 -24.76 -12.91 4.17
CA ARG A 102 -25.74 -12.31 5.10
C ARG A 102 -25.09 -11.30 6.03
N THR A 103 -23.95 -11.64 6.62
CA THR A 103 -23.25 -10.73 7.54
C THR A 103 -22.76 -9.47 6.82
N LEU A 104 -22.21 -9.60 5.60
CA LEU A 104 -21.85 -8.42 4.81
C LEU A 104 -23.05 -7.55 4.42
N ALA A 105 -24.20 -8.16 4.11
CA ALA A 105 -25.40 -7.41 3.75
C ALA A 105 -25.98 -6.63 4.95
N GLU A 106 -25.84 -7.15 6.16
CA GLU A 106 -26.26 -6.46 7.40
C GLU A 106 -25.34 -5.27 7.72
N GLU A 107 -24.03 -5.40 7.49
CA GLU A 107 -23.04 -4.36 7.77
C GLU A 107 -23.06 -3.23 6.74
N VAL A 108 -23.34 -3.52 5.47
CA VAL A 108 -23.48 -2.51 4.39
C VAL A 108 -24.79 -1.70 4.50
N MET A 109 -25.75 -2.13 5.33
CA MET A 109 -27.02 -1.43 5.58
C MET A 109 -27.02 -0.52 6.83
N GLN A 110 -25.89 -0.36 7.53
CA GLN A 110 -25.71 0.62 8.61
C GLN A 110 -24.85 1.81 8.15
#